data_AF-A0A151QMS8-F1
#
_entry.id   AF-A0A151QMS8-F1
#
_cell.length_a   1.000
_cell.length_b   1.000
_cell.length_c   1.000
_cell.angle_alpha   90.00
_cell.angle_beta   90.00
_cell.angle_gamma   90.00
#
_symmetry.space_group_name_H-M   'P 1'
#
loop_
_entity.id
_entity.type
_entity.pdbx_description
1 polymer ?
#
loop_
_entity_poly.entity_id
_entity_poly.type
_entity_poly.pdbx_seq_one_letter_code
_entity_poly.pdbx_strand_id
1 'polypeptide(L)'
;MQLLKVKAEIGEVSKNPQDLLLEAIHSAGFSGALANPLLASESAVNNLNGTILEEFVAENYTAPRIVLAASGVEHGELLSVVEPLLSDLLSVPRPEEPKSVYTGGDYRCQSESGRTHFALAFELPGGWHKLKDSMVLTVLQMLLGGGGSFSAGGPGKGMYSRLYLNVLNEYPQVHSISAFNNIYNNTGIFGIQVTTVSLSNYIEIYPTPTN
;
A
#
# COMPACT_ATOMS: atom_id res chain seq x y z
N MET A 1 15.06 -22.12 9.58
CA MET A 1 15.55 -21.71 8.24
C MET A 1 14.69 -20.62 7.61
N GLN A 2 13.35 -20.74 7.60
CA GLN A 2 12.47 -19.74 6.97
C GLN A 2 12.38 -18.39 7.72
N LEU A 3 12.25 -18.39 9.06
CA LEU A 3 12.24 -17.13 9.84
C LEU A 3 13.52 -16.29 9.66
N LEU A 4 14.67 -16.93 9.46
CA LEU A 4 15.93 -16.23 9.16
C LEU A 4 15.90 -15.54 7.79
N LYS A 5 15.21 -16.13 6.79
CA LYS A 5 15.00 -15.49 5.49
C LYS A 5 14.07 -14.29 5.62
N VAL A 6 12.96 -14.43 6.35
CA VAL A 6 12.02 -13.33 6.62
C VAL A 6 12.74 -12.15 7.29
N LYS A 7 13.60 -12.41 8.28
CA LYS A 7 14.42 -11.36 8.90
C LYS A 7 15.33 -10.65 7.90
N ALA A 8 16.01 -11.41 7.03
CA ALA A 8 16.86 -10.84 6.00
C ALA A 8 16.06 -10.01 4.99
N GLU A 9 14.90 -10.50 4.56
CA GLU A 9 13.99 -9.81 3.64
C GLU A 9 13.46 -8.51 4.24
N ILE A 10 13.03 -8.50 5.50
CA ILE A 10 12.63 -7.27 6.21
C ILE A 10 13.80 -6.28 6.29
N GLY A 11 15.02 -6.78 6.53
CA GLY A 11 16.24 -5.98 6.50
C GLY A 11 16.54 -5.36 5.13
N GLU A 12 16.18 -6.02 4.03
CA GLU A 12 16.32 -5.46 2.68
C GLU A 12 15.18 -4.51 2.33
N VAL A 13 13.93 -4.84 2.65
CA VAL A 13 12.76 -3.97 2.38
C VAL A 13 12.87 -2.66 3.15
N SER A 14 13.39 -2.69 4.38
CA SER A 14 13.63 -1.47 5.16
C SER A 14 14.66 -0.52 4.54
N LYS A 15 15.41 -0.95 3.52
CA LYS A 15 16.29 -0.07 2.74
C LYS A 15 15.56 0.64 1.60
N ASN A 16 14.33 0.25 1.26
CA ASN A 16 13.51 0.92 0.26
C ASN A 16 12.65 2.03 0.92
N PRO A 17 12.95 3.32 0.67
CA PRO A 17 12.22 4.41 1.29
C PRO A 17 10.76 4.50 0.85
N GLN A 18 10.42 3.99 -0.35
CA GLN A 18 9.03 4.03 -0.84
C GLN A 18 8.13 3.08 -0.06
N ASP A 19 8.62 1.86 0.22
CA ASP A 19 7.88 0.86 1.00
C ASP A 19 7.71 1.35 2.45
N LEU A 20 8.76 1.94 3.03
CA LEU A 20 8.69 2.55 4.36
C LEU A 20 7.72 3.73 4.44
N LEU A 21 7.66 4.58 3.41
CA LEU A 21 6.70 5.68 3.38
C LEU A 21 5.26 5.16 3.39
N LEU A 22 4.98 4.08 2.68
CA LEU A 22 3.65 3.49 2.66
C LEU A 22 3.24 2.94 4.02
N GLU A 23 4.13 2.19 4.70
CA GLU A 23 3.91 1.73 6.08
C GLU A 23 3.72 2.91 7.05
N ALA A 24 4.53 3.97 6.91
CA ALA A 24 4.43 5.18 7.72
C ALA A 24 3.10 5.90 7.55
N ILE A 25 2.60 6.01 6.30
CA ILE A 25 1.30 6.63 6.02
C ILE A 25 0.16 5.86 6.70
N HIS A 26 0.19 4.53 6.67
CA HIS A 26 -0.85 3.71 7.31
C HIS A 26 -0.79 3.78 8.84
N SER A 27 0.40 3.56 9.40
CA SER A 27 0.61 3.57 10.85
C SER A 27 0.34 4.94 11.49
N ALA A 28 0.65 6.04 10.80
CA ALA A 28 0.37 7.38 11.29
C ALA A 28 -1.05 7.85 10.98
N GLY A 29 -1.59 7.50 9.80
CA GLY A 29 -2.86 8.01 9.31
C GLY A 29 -4.08 7.28 9.86
N PHE A 30 -3.94 6.03 10.28
CA PHE A 30 -5.03 5.21 10.80
C PHE A 30 -4.83 4.83 12.27
N SER A 31 -5.96 4.54 12.91
CA SER A 31 -6.04 3.73 14.12
C SER A 31 -6.84 2.45 13.84
N GLY A 32 -6.53 1.37 14.55
CA GLY A 32 -7.19 0.08 14.37
C GLY A 32 -6.51 -0.80 13.31
N ALA A 33 -7.30 -1.56 12.56
CA ALA A 33 -6.79 -2.68 11.78
C ALA A 33 -5.79 -2.30 10.66
N LEU A 34 -6.03 -1.19 9.96
CA LEU A 34 -5.16 -0.67 8.90
C LEU A 34 -3.90 0.03 9.43
N ALA A 35 -3.82 0.28 10.74
CA ALA A 35 -2.61 0.79 11.36
C ALA A 35 -1.61 -0.32 11.71
N ASN A 36 -2.04 -1.59 11.65
CA ASN A 36 -1.16 -2.72 11.86
C ASN A 36 -0.11 -2.79 10.74
N PRO A 37 1.18 -2.97 11.09
CA PRO A 37 2.23 -3.00 10.09
C PRO A 37 2.11 -4.26 9.23
N LEU A 38 2.33 -4.11 7.93
CA LEU A 38 2.47 -5.24 7.02
C LEU A 38 3.83 -5.90 7.19
N LEU A 39 4.86 -5.08 7.43
CA LEU A 39 6.21 -5.56 7.74
C LEU A 39 6.31 -5.88 9.22
N ALA A 40 6.44 -7.18 9.52
CA ALA A 40 6.58 -7.63 10.90
C ALA A 40 7.80 -6.98 11.57
N SER A 41 7.60 -6.42 12.75
CA SER A 41 8.71 -5.90 13.56
C SER A 41 9.66 -7.04 13.95
N GLU A 42 10.90 -6.72 14.28
CA GLU A 42 11.87 -7.73 14.72
C GLU A 42 11.36 -8.49 15.96
N SER A 43 10.67 -7.80 16.88
CA SER A 43 10.04 -8.44 18.04
C SER A 43 8.90 -9.38 17.65
N ALA A 44 8.06 -9.00 16.69
CA ALA A 44 7.00 -9.88 16.18
C ALA A 44 7.59 -11.13 15.53
N VAL A 45 8.61 -10.98 14.67
CA VAL A 45 9.29 -12.11 14.00
C VAL A 45 9.95 -13.05 15.01
N ASN A 46 10.52 -12.52 16.10
CA ASN A 46 11.12 -13.33 17.16
C ASN A 46 10.10 -14.15 17.95
N ASN A 47 8.85 -13.69 18.02
CA ASN A 47 7.78 -14.35 18.76
C ASN A 47 6.97 -15.32 17.88
N LEU A 48 7.09 -15.26 16.56
CA LEU A 48 6.45 -16.20 15.64
C LEU A 48 6.95 -17.62 15.86
N ASN A 49 6.01 -18.56 15.94
CA ASN A 49 6.29 -19.99 16.04
C ASN A 49 5.23 -20.81 15.29
N GLY A 50 5.45 -22.12 15.16
CA GLY A 50 4.58 -23.01 14.40
C GLY A 50 3.13 -23.03 14.91
N THR A 51 2.95 -23.07 16.22
CA THR A 51 1.61 -23.11 16.84
C THR A 51 0.81 -21.85 16.53
N ILE A 52 1.41 -20.66 16.65
CA ILE A 52 0.75 -19.39 16.30
C ILE A 52 0.30 -19.38 14.83
N LEU A 53 1.13 -19.91 13.93
CA LEU A 53 0.81 -19.94 12.50
C LEU A 53 -0.28 -20.97 12.18
N GLU A 54 -0.24 -22.13 12.81
CA GLU A 54 -1.28 -23.17 12.68
C GLU A 54 -2.64 -22.66 13.18
N GLU A 55 -2.67 -21.99 14.34
CA GLU A 55 -3.86 -21.34 14.89
C GLU A 55 -4.37 -20.25 13.95
N PHE A 56 -3.49 -19.37 13.47
CA PHE A 56 -3.88 -18.31 12.53
C PHE A 56 -4.49 -18.87 11.24
N VAL A 57 -3.91 -19.93 10.66
CA VAL A 57 -4.44 -20.58 9.46
C VAL A 57 -5.78 -21.24 9.76
N ALA A 58 -5.88 -22.02 10.85
CA ALA A 58 -7.13 -22.68 11.23
C ALA A 58 -8.28 -21.68 11.45
N GLU A 59 -7.98 -20.52 12.04
CA GLU A 59 -8.96 -19.47 12.29
C GLU A 59 -9.33 -18.67 11.03
N ASN A 60 -8.41 -18.49 10.08
CA ASN A 60 -8.59 -17.55 8.97
C ASN A 60 -8.86 -18.19 7.60
N TYR A 61 -8.39 -19.41 7.35
CA TYR A 61 -8.47 -20.09 6.05
C TYR A 61 -9.72 -20.97 5.99
N THR A 62 -10.87 -20.31 5.96
CA THR A 62 -12.20 -20.95 6.05
C THR A 62 -12.92 -20.86 4.71
N ALA A 63 -13.81 -21.81 4.40
CA ALA A 63 -14.46 -21.90 3.08
C ALA A 63 -15.08 -20.56 2.58
N PRO A 64 -15.81 -19.77 3.38
CA PRO A 64 -16.41 -18.51 2.91
C PRO A 64 -15.42 -17.37 2.63
N ARG A 65 -14.11 -17.58 2.86
CA ARG A 65 -13.03 -16.61 2.66
C ARG A 65 -11.97 -17.08 1.66
N ILE A 66 -12.19 -18.23 1.00
CA ILE A 66 -11.30 -18.76 -0.04
C ILE A 66 -11.99 -18.62 -1.39
N VAL A 67 -11.28 -18.04 -2.36
CA VAL A 67 -11.71 -17.94 -3.75
C VAL A 67 -10.64 -18.57 -4.62
N LEU A 68 -11.01 -19.57 -5.41
CA LEU A 68 -10.15 -20.11 -6.46
C LEU A 68 -10.48 -19.40 -7.78
N ALA A 69 -9.48 -18.76 -8.37
CA ALA A 69 -9.60 -18.11 -9.67
C ALA A 69 -8.71 -18.81 -10.71
N ALA A 70 -9.28 -19.09 -11.89
CA ALA A 70 -8.57 -19.67 -13.03
C ALA A 70 -8.90 -18.89 -14.31
N SER A 71 -7.97 -18.87 -15.26
CA SER A 71 -8.14 -18.23 -16.57
C SER A 71 -7.68 -19.18 -17.65
N GLY A 72 -8.43 -19.27 -18.76
CA GLY A 72 -8.12 -20.18 -19.88
C GLY A 72 -8.39 -21.66 -19.59
N VAL A 73 -9.22 -21.98 -18.59
CA VAL A 73 -9.61 -23.34 -18.20
C VAL A 73 -11.13 -23.48 -18.28
N GLU A 74 -11.61 -24.63 -18.73
CA GLU A 74 -13.03 -24.95 -18.74
C GLU A 74 -13.54 -25.15 -17.30
N HIS A 75 -14.72 -24.62 -16.99
CA HIS A 75 -15.22 -24.54 -15.62
C HIS A 75 -15.53 -25.93 -15.02
N GLY A 76 -16.15 -26.81 -15.80
CA GLY A 76 -16.44 -28.19 -15.39
C GLY A 76 -15.17 -29.02 -15.14
N GLU A 77 -14.16 -28.89 -16.00
CA GLU A 77 -12.84 -29.50 -15.80
C GLU A 77 -12.20 -29.01 -14.50
N LEU A 78 -12.23 -27.69 -14.26
CA LEU A 78 -11.73 -27.10 -13.02
C LEU A 78 -12.46 -27.67 -11.79
N LEU A 79 -13.79 -27.70 -11.82
CA LEU A 79 -14.60 -28.22 -10.70
C LEU A 79 -14.31 -29.70 -10.44
N SER A 80 -14.14 -30.51 -11.48
CA SER A 80 -13.88 -31.96 -11.35
C SER A 80 -12.60 -32.28 -10.55
N VAL A 81 -11.62 -31.37 -10.59
CA VAL A 81 -10.36 -31.49 -9.85
C VAL A 81 -10.46 -30.84 -8.47
N VAL A 82 -11.11 -29.68 -8.38
CA VAL A 82 -11.07 -28.82 -7.20
C VAL A 82 -12.06 -29.28 -6.13
N GLU A 83 -13.25 -29.72 -6.51
CA GLU A 83 -14.30 -30.10 -5.58
C GLU A 83 -13.84 -31.23 -4.63
N PRO A 84 -13.20 -32.32 -5.09
CA PRO A 84 -12.67 -33.35 -4.19
C PRO A 84 -11.57 -32.85 -3.24
N LEU A 85 -10.85 -31.78 -3.59
CA LEU A 85 -9.70 -31.25 -2.83
C LEU A 85 -10.08 -30.21 -1.78
N LEU A 86 -11.22 -29.53 -1.95
CA LEU A 86 -11.62 -28.41 -1.10
C LEU A 86 -13.00 -28.59 -0.44
N SER A 87 -13.72 -29.68 -0.76
CA SER A 87 -15.07 -29.95 -0.22
C SER A 87 -15.09 -30.19 1.30
N ASP A 88 -13.94 -30.51 1.91
CA ASP A 88 -13.78 -30.74 3.34
C ASP A 88 -13.36 -29.48 4.12
N LEU A 89 -13.24 -28.33 3.45
CA LEU A 89 -12.94 -27.06 4.12
C LEU A 89 -14.04 -26.68 5.12
N LEU A 90 -13.61 -26.17 6.29
CA LEU A 90 -14.53 -25.74 7.33
C LEU A 90 -15.35 -24.52 6.87
N SER A 91 -16.67 -24.72 6.80
CA SER A 91 -17.64 -23.65 6.53
C SER A 91 -18.13 -23.03 7.84
N VAL A 92 -17.34 -22.11 8.40
CA VAL A 92 -17.71 -21.31 9.57
C VAL A 92 -18.26 -19.93 9.15
N PRO A 93 -19.15 -19.31 9.94
CA PRO A 93 -19.62 -17.95 9.67
C PRO A 93 -18.47 -16.97 9.54
N ARG A 94 -18.56 -16.05 8.58
CA ARG A 94 -17.54 -15.02 8.39
C ARG A 94 -17.51 -14.10 9.62
N PRO A 95 -16.34 -13.89 10.26
CA PRO A 95 -16.19 -12.92 11.32
C PRO A 95 -16.50 -11.49 10.85
N GLU A 96 -16.86 -10.60 11.76
CA GLU A 96 -16.97 -9.17 11.44
C GLU A 96 -15.62 -8.63 10.96
N GLU A 97 -15.65 -7.74 9.96
CA GLU A 97 -14.44 -7.11 9.45
C GLU A 97 -13.84 -6.16 10.49
N PRO A 98 -12.53 -6.26 10.78
CA PRO A 98 -11.85 -5.34 11.67
C PRO A 98 -11.99 -3.89 11.21
N LYS A 99 -12.31 -2.99 12.15
CA LYS A 99 -12.53 -1.57 11.84
C LYS A 99 -11.24 -0.77 11.88
N SER A 100 -11.19 0.26 11.05
CA SER A 100 -10.12 1.26 11.05
C SER A 100 -10.73 2.65 10.96
N VAL A 101 -10.09 3.63 11.58
CA VAL A 101 -10.52 5.03 11.58
C VAL A 101 -9.35 5.89 11.14
N TYR A 102 -9.53 6.68 10.09
CA TYR A 102 -8.53 7.66 9.68
C TYR A 102 -8.53 8.82 10.67
N THR A 103 -7.37 9.10 11.24
CA THR A 103 -7.17 10.19 12.21
C THR A 103 -6.23 11.26 11.67
N GLY A 104 -5.57 11.00 10.54
CA GLY A 104 -4.38 11.74 10.13
C GLY A 104 -3.23 11.53 11.12
N GLY A 105 -2.08 12.12 10.81
CA GLY A 105 -0.89 12.02 11.65
C GLY A 105 0.35 12.59 10.96
N ASP A 106 1.44 12.62 11.70
CA ASP A 106 2.77 13.00 11.22
C ASP A 106 3.77 11.92 11.66
N TYR A 107 4.58 11.45 10.73
CA TYR A 107 5.65 10.49 10.98
C TYR A 107 6.93 10.99 10.33
N ARG A 108 8.00 11.04 11.13
CA ARG A 108 9.32 11.50 10.68
C ARG A 108 10.38 10.51 11.13
N CYS A 109 11.23 10.12 10.18
CA CYS A 109 12.38 9.26 10.43
C CYS A 109 13.61 9.89 9.77
N GLN A 110 14.68 10.04 10.55
CA GLN A 110 15.95 10.58 10.04
C GLN A 110 16.73 9.47 9.31
N SER A 111 17.31 9.79 8.17
CA SER A 111 18.12 8.86 7.36
C SER A 111 19.35 9.57 6.80
N GLU A 112 20.43 8.81 6.59
CA GLU A 112 21.69 9.28 6.02
C GLU A 112 21.73 9.13 4.48
N SER A 113 20.59 8.87 3.83
CA SER A 113 20.48 8.52 2.40
C SER A 113 20.84 9.65 1.41
N GLY A 114 21.19 10.85 1.90
CA GLY A 114 21.48 12.03 1.07
C GLY A 114 20.27 12.60 0.31
N ARG A 115 19.09 12.00 0.47
CA ARG A 115 17.83 12.39 -0.15
C ARG A 115 16.73 12.47 0.90
N THR A 116 15.76 13.34 0.67
CA THR A 116 14.55 13.43 1.50
C THR A 116 13.40 12.79 0.74
N HIS A 117 12.77 11.81 1.38
CA HIS A 117 11.56 11.14 0.91
C HIS A 117 10.40 11.56 1.81
N PHE A 118 9.31 12.03 1.24
CA PHE A 118 8.12 12.36 1.99
C PHE A 118 6.87 12.08 1.18
N ALA A 119 5.74 11.92 1.87
CA ALA A 119 4.44 11.78 1.25
C ALA A 119 3.39 12.54 2.04
N LEU A 120 2.42 13.10 1.32
CA LEU A 120 1.22 13.72 1.88
C LEU A 120 0.02 12.93 1.40
N ALA A 121 -0.87 12.55 2.31
CA ALA A 121 -1.94 11.62 2.01
C ALA A 121 -3.23 11.95 2.77
N PHE A 122 -4.36 11.69 2.13
CA PHE A 122 -5.72 12.01 2.57
C PHE A 122 -6.64 10.79 2.42
N GLU A 123 -7.66 10.72 3.26
CA GLU A 123 -8.64 9.64 3.21
C GLU A 123 -9.63 9.77 2.04
N LEU A 124 -10.00 8.62 1.47
CA LEU A 124 -11.20 8.40 0.67
C LEU A 124 -12.22 7.56 1.46
N PRO A 125 -13.26 8.15 2.08
CA PRO A 125 -14.24 7.40 2.84
C PRO A 125 -15.13 6.51 1.97
N GLY A 126 -15.28 5.25 2.36
CA GLY A 126 -16.20 4.28 1.72
C GLY A 126 -15.53 3.30 0.77
N GLY A 127 -14.28 3.52 0.35
CA GLY A 127 -13.47 2.55 -0.37
C GLY A 127 -14.17 1.91 -1.58
N TRP A 128 -13.87 0.64 -1.85
CA TRP A 128 -14.44 -0.14 -2.95
C TRP A 128 -15.97 -0.28 -2.87
N HIS A 129 -16.57 -0.20 -1.68
CA HIS A 129 -18.03 -0.18 -1.55
C HIS A 129 -18.67 1.09 -2.14
N LYS A 130 -17.90 2.18 -2.28
CA LYS A 130 -18.29 3.37 -3.06
C LYS A 130 -17.56 3.38 -4.41
N LEU A 131 -17.97 2.48 -5.29
CA LEU A 131 -17.32 2.26 -6.58
C LEU A 131 -17.13 3.56 -7.40
N LYS A 132 -18.13 4.44 -7.44
CA LYS A 132 -18.05 5.71 -8.17
C LYS A 132 -16.88 6.57 -7.67
N ASP A 133 -16.77 6.75 -6.36
CA ASP A 133 -15.75 7.60 -5.74
C ASP A 133 -14.36 6.97 -5.92
N SER A 134 -14.25 5.65 -5.78
CA SER A 134 -13.03 4.88 -6.05
C SER A 134 -12.55 5.01 -7.50
N MET A 135 -13.48 5.00 -8.46
CA MET A 135 -13.15 5.19 -9.88
C MET A 135 -12.72 6.64 -10.16
N VAL A 136 -13.40 7.63 -9.58
CA VAL A 136 -12.98 9.04 -9.66
C VAL A 136 -11.57 9.22 -9.11
N LEU A 137 -11.26 8.57 -7.98
CA LEU A 137 -9.93 8.64 -7.39
C LEU A 137 -8.85 7.99 -8.28
N THR A 138 -9.15 6.86 -8.91
CA THR A 138 -8.24 6.21 -9.87
C THR A 138 -7.98 7.09 -11.09
N VAL A 139 -9.01 7.77 -11.61
CA VAL A 139 -8.86 8.75 -12.70
C VAL A 139 -8.01 9.95 -12.25
N LEU A 140 -8.24 10.45 -11.03
CA LEU A 140 -7.44 11.54 -10.45
C LEU A 140 -5.97 11.15 -10.30
N GLN A 141 -5.69 9.93 -9.82
CA GLN A 141 -4.34 9.39 -9.70
C GLN A 141 -3.65 9.35 -11.06
N MET A 142 -4.32 8.87 -12.11
CA MET A 142 -3.78 8.84 -13.47
C MET A 142 -3.55 10.25 -14.04
N LEU A 143 -4.48 11.17 -13.80
CA LEU A 143 -4.40 12.56 -14.28
C LEU A 143 -3.21 13.31 -13.65
N LEU A 144 -3.03 13.15 -12.34
CA LEU A 144 -1.89 13.72 -11.62
C LEU A 144 -0.59 13.03 -12.03
N GLY A 145 -0.61 11.69 -12.10
CA GLY A 145 0.48 10.86 -12.59
C GLY A 145 1.79 11.17 -11.89
N GLY A 146 2.83 11.46 -12.67
CA GLY A 146 4.18 11.71 -12.20
C GLY A 146 5.19 10.69 -12.71
N GLY A 147 6.29 10.52 -11.99
CA GLY A 147 7.37 9.62 -12.34
C GLY A 147 8.70 9.98 -11.68
N GLY A 148 9.77 9.36 -12.18
CA GLY A 148 11.15 9.75 -11.87
C GLY A 148 11.75 10.59 -12.98
N SER A 149 12.65 11.52 -12.60
CA SER A 149 13.42 12.35 -13.55
C SER A 149 14.33 11.51 -14.44
N PHE A 150 14.74 10.33 -13.96
CA PHE A 150 15.44 9.33 -14.75
C PHE A 150 14.49 8.18 -15.12
N SER A 151 13.82 8.30 -16.25
CA SER A 151 13.01 7.22 -16.83
C SER A 151 13.40 7.04 -18.29
N ALA A 152 14.06 5.93 -18.61
CA ALA A 152 14.26 5.50 -19.98
C ALA A 152 12.96 4.90 -20.52
N GLY A 153 12.33 5.55 -21.50
CA GLY A 153 11.09 5.06 -22.11
C GLY A 153 10.47 6.08 -23.04
N GLY A 154 9.75 5.60 -24.06
CA GLY A 154 9.10 6.43 -25.07
C GLY A 154 7.74 7.02 -24.63
N PRO A 155 7.00 7.63 -25.57
CA PRO A 155 5.65 8.13 -25.33
C PRO A 155 4.71 7.05 -24.74
N GLY A 156 3.78 7.47 -23.87
CA GLY A 156 2.78 6.58 -23.25
C GLY A 156 2.98 6.27 -21.77
N LYS A 157 4.14 6.60 -21.19
CA LYS A 157 4.45 6.36 -19.76
C LYS A 157 3.96 7.45 -18.78
N GLY A 158 3.13 8.39 -19.23
CA GLY A 158 2.61 9.47 -18.38
C GLY A 158 3.46 10.76 -18.31
N MET A 159 4.37 10.99 -19.27
CA MET A 159 5.20 12.23 -19.32
C MET A 159 4.39 13.53 -19.45
N TYR A 160 3.14 13.45 -19.89
CA TYR A 160 2.23 14.59 -20.02
C TYR A 160 1.25 14.71 -18.84
N SER A 161 1.44 13.92 -17.78
CA SER A 161 0.64 14.05 -16.56
C SER A 161 0.95 15.34 -15.82
N ARG A 162 0.00 15.79 -14.99
CA ARG A 162 0.08 17.12 -14.37
C ARG A 162 1.32 17.30 -13.49
N LEU A 163 1.69 16.30 -12.70
CA LEU A 163 2.87 16.37 -11.82
C LEU A 163 4.17 16.28 -12.63
N TYR A 164 4.18 15.51 -13.72
CA TYR A 164 5.36 15.40 -14.57
C TYR A 164 5.68 16.75 -15.25
N LEU A 165 4.68 17.36 -15.89
CA LEU A 165 4.86 18.62 -16.61
C LEU A 165 5.17 19.79 -15.68
N ASN A 166 4.43 19.94 -14.58
CA ASN A 166 4.54 21.14 -13.75
C ASN A 166 5.56 21.02 -12.62
N VAL A 167 6.07 19.81 -12.33
CA VAL A 167 7.04 19.61 -11.25
C VAL A 167 8.34 19.01 -11.76
N LEU A 168 8.31 17.83 -12.39
CA LEU A 168 9.55 17.16 -12.81
C LEU A 168 10.31 17.94 -13.89
N ASN A 169 9.60 18.54 -14.85
CA ASN A 169 10.26 19.32 -15.90
C ASN A 169 10.77 20.68 -15.40
N GLU A 170 10.13 21.26 -14.38
CA GLU A 170 10.39 22.63 -13.91
C GLU A 170 11.38 22.68 -12.73
N TYR A 171 11.46 21.63 -11.91
CA TYR A 171 12.27 21.60 -10.69
C TYR A 171 13.29 20.45 -10.70
N PRO A 172 14.51 20.68 -11.22
CA PRO A 172 15.56 19.65 -11.32
C PRO A 172 15.99 19.02 -9.99
N GLN A 173 15.75 19.69 -8.86
CA GLN A 173 16.03 19.17 -7.53
C GLN A 173 15.10 18.01 -7.10
N VAL A 174 13.91 17.94 -7.72
CA VAL A 174 12.95 16.85 -7.51
C VAL A 174 13.39 15.66 -8.37
N HIS A 175 13.73 14.56 -7.72
CA HIS A 175 14.17 13.33 -8.38
C HIS A 175 12.99 12.44 -8.79
N SER A 176 11.92 12.46 -8.00
CA SER A 176 10.67 11.78 -8.32
C SER A 176 9.51 12.46 -7.66
N ILE A 177 8.36 12.48 -8.32
CA ILE A 177 7.08 12.86 -7.74
C ILE A 177 6.00 12.04 -8.41
N SER A 178 5.13 11.42 -7.62
CA SER A 178 4.05 10.58 -8.14
C SER A 178 2.82 10.66 -7.25
N ALA A 179 1.64 10.69 -7.87
CA ALA A 179 0.38 10.45 -7.18
C ALA A 179 0.14 8.95 -7.01
N PHE A 180 -0.44 8.56 -5.86
CA PHE A 180 -0.77 7.17 -5.55
C PHE A 180 -2.17 7.10 -4.91
N ASN A 181 -2.78 5.92 -5.01
CA ASN A 181 -3.98 5.57 -4.26
C ASN A 181 -3.93 4.12 -3.78
N ASN A 182 -4.36 3.89 -2.54
CA ASN A 182 -4.62 2.56 -1.99
C ASN A 182 -6.08 2.50 -1.57
N ILE A 183 -6.87 1.60 -2.13
CA ILE A 183 -8.31 1.51 -1.86
C ILE A 183 -8.61 0.17 -1.20
N TYR A 184 -9.23 0.24 -0.01
CA TYR A 184 -9.71 -0.89 0.78
C TYR A 184 -11.22 -1.00 0.67
N ASN A 185 -11.85 -1.99 1.32
CA ASN A 185 -13.29 -2.19 1.24
C ASN A 185 -14.10 -0.95 1.67
N ASN A 186 -13.76 -0.36 2.83
CA ASN A 186 -14.55 0.71 3.46
C ASN A 186 -13.83 2.07 3.53
N THR A 187 -12.58 2.15 3.11
CA THR A 187 -11.78 3.40 3.12
C THR A 187 -10.72 3.32 2.03
N GLY A 188 -10.00 4.40 1.80
CA GLY A 188 -8.84 4.45 0.93
C GLY A 188 -7.94 5.61 1.33
N ILE A 189 -6.73 5.61 0.80
CA ILE A 189 -5.78 6.70 0.91
C ILE A 189 -5.44 7.17 -0.49
N PHE A 190 -5.40 8.48 -0.68
CA PHE A 190 -4.85 9.13 -1.84
C PHE A 190 -3.72 10.08 -1.42
N GLY A 191 -2.63 10.12 -2.17
CA GLY A 191 -1.55 11.02 -1.83
C GLY A 191 -0.57 11.30 -2.95
N ILE A 192 0.41 12.14 -2.62
CA ILE A 192 1.55 12.46 -3.47
C ILE A 192 2.81 12.08 -2.69
N GLN A 193 3.67 11.29 -3.32
CA GLN A 193 5.00 10.95 -2.82
C GLN A 193 6.05 11.73 -3.59
N VAL A 194 7.08 12.21 -2.89
CA VAL A 194 8.16 13.03 -3.45
C VAL A 194 9.50 12.55 -2.94
N THR A 195 10.48 12.49 -3.85
CA THR A 195 11.91 12.35 -3.51
C THR A 195 12.66 13.57 -4.04
N THR A 196 13.41 14.23 -3.17
CA THR A 196 14.21 15.41 -3.50
C THR A 196 15.59 15.31 -2.86
N VAL A 197 16.51 16.20 -3.26
CA VAL A 197 17.78 16.41 -2.54
C VAL A 197 17.53 16.65 -1.06
N SER A 198 18.47 16.24 -0.20
CA SER A 198 18.37 16.50 1.23
C SER A 198 18.20 18.00 1.51
N LEU A 199 17.06 18.34 2.10
CA LEU A 199 16.75 19.72 2.46
C LEU A 199 17.41 20.02 3.79
N SER A 200 18.64 20.55 3.76
CA SER A 200 19.19 21.25 4.94
C SER A 200 18.42 22.54 5.25
N ASN A 201 17.55 22.99 4.33
CA ASN A 201 16.70 24.17 4.46
C ASN A 201 15.25 23.83 4.05
N TYR A 202 14.35 23.99 5.02
CA TYR A 202 12.90 23.78 4.98
C TYR A 202 12.21 24.11 3.65
N ILE A 203 11.38 23.20 3.15
CA ILE A 203 10.24 23.55 2.29
C ILE A 203 8.99 23.45 3.17
N GLU A 204 8.51 24.59 3.65
CA GLU A 204 7.16 24.71 4.22
C GLU A 204 6.15 24.69 3.08
N ILE A 205 5.32 23.66 3.01
CA ILE A 205 4.09 23.69 2.22
C ILE A 205 2.96 23.99 3.21
N TYR A 206 2.50 25.23 3.20
CA TYR A 206 1.37 25.69 4.00
C TYR A 206 0.08 24.93 3.62
N PRO A 207 -0.77 24.57 4.59
CA PRO A 207 -2.13 24.16 4.28
C PRO A 207 -2.88 25.38 3.74
N THR A 208 -3.32 25.32 2.48
CA THR A 208 -4.34 26.25 1.99
C THR A 208 -5.62 26.01 2.81
N PRO A 209 -6.20 27.06 3.43
CA PRO A 209 -7.50 26.94 4.08
C PRO A 209 -8.53 26.59 3.01
N THR A 210 -9.25 25.49 3.21
CA THR A 210 -10.51 25.25 2.51
C THR A 210 -11.51 26.30 3.00
N ASN A 211 -11.95 27.20 2.10
CA ASN A 211 -13.24 27.89 2.27
C ASN A 211 -14.38 26.91 2.02
#